data_AF-A0A3D0U4L9-F1
#
_entry.id   AF-A0A3D0U4L9-F1
#
_cell.length_a   1.000
_cell.length_b   1.000
_cell.length_c   1.000
_cell.angle_alpha   90.00
_cell.angle_beta   90.00
_cell.angle_gamma   90.00
#
_symmetry.space_group_name_H-M   'P 1'
#
loop_
_entity.id
_entity.type
_entity.pdbx_description
1 polymer ?
#
loop_
_entity_poly.entity_id
_entity_poly.type
_entity_poly.pdbx_seq_one_letter_code
_entity_poly.pdbx_strand_id
1 'polypeptide(L)'
;TAGGDSRLIGDHRGRPWMLGIKHPRGEEHVITLPLSDSAISTSGDYERFFEEGGVRFHHIIDPAKGDSARELLSVTVLAEHSVDADALSTTLFVLGPQKGLKLVNSLAGVSAILIDRTGKVRYSTDLVDPTMH
;
A
#
# COMPACT_ATOMS: atom_id res chain seq x y z
N THR A 1 13.92 6.65 7.83
CA THR A 1 13.22 5.35 7.96
C THR A 1 12.84 4.95 6.56
N ALA A 2 13.21 3.74 6.12
CA ALA A 2 12.74 3.15 4.87
C ALA A 2 12.39 1.71 5.20
N GLY A 3 11.13 1.49 5.59
CA GLY A 3 10.56 0.19 5.96
C GLY A 3 9.81 -0.49 4.82
N GLY A 4 9.90 0.06 3.60
CA GLY A 4 9.15 -0.38 2.43
C GLY A 4 9.30 0.51 1.19
N ASP A 5 9.97 1.67 1.31
CA ASP A 5 10.12 2.62 0.21
C ASP A 5 11.10 2.12 -0.84
N SER A 6 10.62 1.96 -2.06
CA SER A 6 11.44 1.60 -3.21
C SER A 6 11.14 2.55 -4.35
N ARG A 7 12.17 3.21 -4.88
CA ARG A 7 12.04 3.93 -6.15
C ARG A 7 12.57 3.04 -7.25
N LEU A 8 11.73 2.69 -8.21
CA LEU A 8 12.17 2.02 -9.43
C LEU A 8 12.56 3.10 -10.44
N ILE A 9 13.80 3.05 -10.91
CA ILE A 9 14.33 3.99 -11.92
C ILE A 9 14.62 3.20 -13.19
N GLY A 10 14.07 3.62 -14.33
CA GLY A 10 14.29 3.01 -15.63
C GLY A 10 13.56 1.67 -15.82
N ASP A 11 14.02 0.92 -16.83
CA ASP A 11 13.56 -0.42 -17.14
C ASP A 11 14.64 -1.47 -16.84
N HIS A 12 14.25 -2.74 -16.73
CA HIS A 12 15.18 -3.86 -16.64
C HIS A 12 15.59 -4.32 -18.05
N ARG A 13 16.51 -3.58 -18.68
CA ARG A 13 17.07 -3.91 -20.00
C ARG A 13 16.01 -4.02 -21.10
N GLY A 14 15.10 -3.04 -21.19
CA GLY A 14 13.99 -3.03 -22.14
C GLY A 14 12.74 -3.78 -21.68
N ARG A 15 12.64 -4.16 -20.39
CA ARG A 15 11.47 -4.85 -19.81
C ARG A 15 11.01 -4.18 -18.51
N PRO A 16 9.71 -4.13 -18.21
CA PRO A 16 9.22 -3.62 -16.93
C PRO A 16 9.78 -4.42 -15.74
N TRP A 17 9.96 -3.74 -14.60
CA TRP A 17 10.21 -4.38 -13.32
C TRP A 17 8.94 -5.11 -12.85
N MET A 18 9.07 -6.36 -12.43
CA MET A 18 7.94 -7.07 -11.84
C MET A 18 7.91 -6.82 -10.34
N LEU A 19 6.94 -6.05 -9.88
CA LEU A 19 6.69 -5.85 -8.46
C LEU A 19 5.74 -6.93 -7.94
N GLY A 20 6.19 -7.71 -6.96
CA GLY A 20 5.32 -8.58 -6.16
C GLY A 20 4.86 -7.88 -4.89
N ILE A 21 3.54 -7.80 -4.67
CA ILE A 21 2.94 -7.36 -3.40
C ILE A 21 2.55 -8.62 -2.63
N LYS A 22 3.10 -8.78 -1.42
CA LYS A 22 2.84 -9.93 -0.54
C LYS A 22 1.62 -9.71 0.33
N HIS A 23 0.92 -10.80 0.65
CA HIS A 23 -0.15 -10.72 1.64
C HIS A 23 0.46 -10.45 3.04
N PRO A 24 0.00 -9.44 3.80
CA PRO A 24 0.52 -9.12 5.14
C PRO A 24 0.42 -10.24 6.19
N ARG A 25 -0.34 -11.30 5.88
CA ARG A 25 -0.64 -12.44 6.76
C ARG A 25 -0.46 -13.80 6.07
N GLY A 26 0.20 -13.83 4.92
CA GLY A 26 0.44 -15.06 4.16
C GLY A 26 1.76 -15.01 3.40
N GLU A 27 2.24 -16.16 2.94
CA GLU A 27 3.48 -16.22 2.15
C GLU A 27 3.24 -15.93 0.65
N GLU A 28 1.97 -15.88 0.25
CA GLU A 28 1.57 -15.72 -1.14
C GLU A 28 1.67 -14.27 -1.61
N HIS A 29 2.11 -14.09 -2.86
CA HIS A 29 1.98 -12.82 -3.55
C HIS A 29 0.53 -12.64 -3.96
N VAL A 30 -0.08 -11.55 -3.53
CA VAL A 30 -1.47 -11.25 -3.87
C VAL A 30 -1.56 -10.65 -5.26
N ILE A 31 -0.51 -9.92 -5.68
CA ILE A 31 -0.47 -9.20 -6.95
C ILE A 31 0.96 -9.21 -7.47
N THR A 32 1.11 -9.37 -8.79
CA THR A 32 2.35 -9.04 -9.51
C THR A 32 2.06 -8.02 -10.61
N LEU A 33 2.78 -6.90 -10.63
CA LEU A 33 2.55 -5.78 -11.56
C LEU A 33 3.82 -5.48 -12.36
N PRO A 34 3.72 -5.28 -13.69
CA PRO A 34 4.81 -4.68 -14.46
C PRO A 34 4.85 -3.17 -14.19
N LEU A 35 6.01 -2.66 -13.76
CA LEU A 35 6.25 -1.24 -13.50
C LEU A 35 7.44 -0.72 -14.30
N SER A 36 7.32 0.51 -14.78
CA SER A 36 8.39 1.25 -15.46
C SER A 36 8.29 2.71 -15.03
N ASP A 37 9.42 3.30 -14.64
CA ASP A 37 9.52 4.72 -14.22
C ASP A 37 8.45 5.14 -13.18
N SER A 38 8.30 4.36 -12.11
CA SER A 38 7.33 4.62 -11.04
C SER A 38 7.99 4.54 -9.67
N ALA A 39 7.60 5.45 -8.77
CA ALA A 39 7.91 5.36 -7.36
C ALA A 39 6.87 4.52 -6.63
N ILE A 40 7.31 3.77 -5.63
CA ILE A 40 6.44 2.93 -4.81
C ILE A 40 6.77 3.05 -3.33
N SER A 41 5.72 3.09 -2.52
CA SER A 41 5.83 2.96 -1.07
C SER A 41 4.73 2.04 -0.58
N THR A 42 5.06 1.23 0.44
CA THR A 42 4.10 0.41 1.15
C THR A 42 4.14 0.76 2.62
N SER A 43 2.96 1.01 3.19
CA SER A 43 2.74 1.15 4.63
C SER A 43 2.03 -0.09 5.14
N GLY A 44 2.56 -0.75 6.17
CA GLY A 44 1.99 -1.97 6.74
C GLY A 44 1.91 -2.00 8.27
N ASP A 45 0.88 -2.66 8.81
CA ASP A 45 0.75 -2.89 10.27
C ASP A 45 1.74 -3.91 10.84
N TYR A 46 2.52 -4.55 9.97
CA TYR A 46 3.46 -5.63 10.30
C TYR A 46 4.92 -5.17 10.29
N GLU A 47 5.23 -3.93 9.93
CA GLU A 47 6.61 -3.45 9.86
C GLU A 47 7.19 -3.19 11.26
N ARG A 48 6.46 -2.44 12.10
CA ARG A 48 6.86 -2.10 13.46
C ARG A 48 5.64 -2.12 14.36
N PHE A 49 5.58 -3.14 15.22
CA PHE A 49 4.46 -3.36 16.13
C PHE A 49 4.89 -4.13 17.39
N PHE A 50 4.02 -4.12 18.39
CA PHE A 50 4.03 -5.05 19.51
C PHE A 50 2.63 -5.64 19.70
N GLU A 51 2.52 -6.70 20.50
CA GLU A 51 1.25 -7.34 20.80
C GLU A 51 1.02 -7.37 22.31
N GLU A 52 -0.18 -6.96 22.73
CA GLU A 52 -0.60 -6.96 24.13
C GLU A 52 -2.06 -7.46 24.20
N GLY A 53 -2.32 -8.48 25.01
CA GLY A 53 -3.68 -9.04 25.15
C GLY A 53 -4.28 -9.61 23.86
N GLY A 54 -3.44 -10.05 22.92
CA GLY A 54 -3.88 -10.53 21.59
C GLY A 54 -4.23 -9.41 20.60
N VAL A 55 -3.97 -8.15 20.98
CA VAL A 55 -4.18 -6.98 20.12
C VAL A 55 -2.82 -6.47 19.62
N ARG A 56 -2.71 -6.26 18.31
CA ARG A 56 -1.54 -5.65 17.69
C ARG A 56 -1.59 -4.13 17.77
N PHE A 57 -0.50 -3.52 18.20
CA PHE A 57 -0.28 -2.08 18.23
C PHE A 57 0.93 -1.75 17.35
N HIS A 58 0.70 -1.00 16.27
CA HIS A 58 1.73 -0.62 15.31
C HIS A 58 1.92 0.90 15.25
N HIS A 59 3.03 1.30 14.65
CA HIS A 59 3.50 2.68 14.62
C HIS A 59 2.70 3.67 13.75
N ILE A 60 1.69 3.20 13.00
CA ILE A 60 0.85 4.06 12.14
C ILE A 60 -0.38 4.45 12.96
N ILE A 61 -0.39 5.67 13.47
CA ILE A 61 -1.38 6.16 14.44
C ILE A 61 -2.54 6.86 13.73
N ASP A 62 -3.76 6.52 14.11
CA ASP A 62 -4.97 7.29 13.81
C ASP A 62 -5.02 8.50 14.77
N PRO A 63 -4.74 9.73 14.29
CA PRO A 63 -4.64 10.90 15.15
C PRO A 63 -5.98 11.27 15.80
N ALA A 64 -7.12 10.83 15.24
CA ALA A 64 -8.43 11.09 15.83
C ALA A 64 -8.70 10.21 17.06
N LYS A 65 -8.01 9.06 17.17
CA LYS A 65 -8.18 8.10 18.26
C LYS A 65 -6.99 8.04 19.22
N GLY A 66 -5.82 8.48 18.78
CA GLY A 66 -4.57 8.32 19.53
C GLY A 66 -4.11 6.86 19.67
N ASP A 67 -4.61 5.97 18.80
CA ASP A 67 -4.28 4.54 18.75
C ASP A 67 -3.89 4.15 17.32
N SER A 68 -3.30 2.97 17.15
CA SER A 68 -2.98 2.39 15.84
C SER A 68 -4.21 2.35 14.93
N ALA A 69 -4.04 2.63 13.63
CA ALA A 69 -5.10 2.52 12.64
C ALA A 69 -5.40 1.04 12.30
N ARG A 70 -6.65 0.57 12.40
CA ARG A 70 -6.97 -0.89 12.40
C ARG A 70 -7.77 -1.39 11.20
N GLU A 71 -8.02 -0.54 10.20
CA GLU A 71 -8.91 -0.90 9.09
C GLU A 71 -8.19 -1.63 7.95
N LEU A 72 -6.87 -1.42 7.83
CA LEU A 72 -6.03 -1.93 6.76
C LEU A 72 -4.85 -2.71 7.33
N LEU A 73 -4.39 -3.72 6.58
CA LEU A 73 -3.17 -4.48 6.86
C LEU A 73 -1.99 -3.89 6.10
N SER A 74 -2.22 -3.47 4.86
CA SER A 74 -1.25 -2.75 4.04
C SER A 74 -1.91 -1.77 3.07
N VAL A 75 -1.14 -0.76 2.70
CA VAL A 75 -1.40 0.11 1.56
C VAL A 75 -0.13 0.23 0.74
N THR A 76 -0.22 -0.08 -0.54
CA THR A 76 0.83 0.16 -1.52
C THR A 76 0.40 1.27 -2.46
N VAL A 77 1.23 2.30 -2.63
CA VAL A 77 0.98 3.45 -3.51
C VAL A 77 2.00 3.49 -4.63
N LEU A 78 1.53 3.78 -5.83
CA LEU A 78 2.30 4.00 -7.04
C LEU A 78 2.12 5.47 -7.44
N ALA A 79 3.23 6.18 -7.65
CA ALA A 79 3.21 7.58 -8.07
C ALA A 79 4.46 7.93 -8.88
N GLU A 80 4.50 9.12 -9.49
CA GLU A 80 5.70 9.61 -10.19
C GLU A 80 6.87 9.90 -9.24
N HIS A 81 6.56 10.41 -8.04
CA HIS A 81 7.56 10.83 -7.07
C HIS A 81 7.49 10.01 -5.78
N SER A 82 8.65 9.63 -5.23
CA SER A 82 8.74 8.82 -4.02
C SER A 82 8.18 9.51 -2.78
N VAL A 83 8.27 10.84 -2.72
CA VAL A 83 7.71 11.62 -1.60
C VAL A 83 6.19 11.52 -1.60
N ASP A 84 5.55 11.57 -2.78
CA ASP A 84 4.10 11.43 -2.89
C ASP A 84 3.66 10.01 -2.53
N ALA A 85 4.36 8.99 -3.05
CA ALA A 85 4.07 7.60 -2.72
C ALA A 85 4.15 7.33 -1.21
N ASP A 86 5.21 7.80 -0.54
CA ASP A 86 5.43 7.62 0.90
C ASP A 86 4.39 8.37 1.75
N ALA A 87 4.17 9.65 1.47
CA ALA A 87 3.19 10.45 2.20
C ALA A 87 1.76 9.89 2.02
N LEU A 88 1.41 9.47 0.80
CA LEU A 88 0.09 8.92 0.51
C LEU A 88 -0.08 7.53 1.09
N SER A 89 0.94 6.67 1.12
CA SER A 89 0.80 5.32 1.68
C SER A 89 0.35 5.37 3.14
N THR A 90 0.98 6.24 3.94
CA THR A 90 0.60 6.48 5.35
C THR A 90 -0.78 7.15 5.44
N THR A 91 -1.04 8.19 4.63
CA THR A 91 -2.31 8.93 4.66
C THR A 91 -3.49 8.02 4.36
N LEU A 92 -3.38 7.21 3.30
CA LEU A 92 -4.42 6.26 2.90
C LEU A 92 -4.59 5.15 3.94
N PHE A 93 -3.51 4.70 4.59
CA PHE A 93 -3.57 3.73 5.68
C PHE A 93 -4.45 4.24 6.83
N VAL A 94 -4.24 5.48 7.25
CA VAL A 94 -4.99 6.13 8.33
C VAL A 94 -6.44 6.41 7.93
N LEU A 95 -6.69 6.83 6.69
CA LEU A 95 -8.05 7.11 6.19
C LEU A 95 -8.94 5.87 6.08
N GLY A 96 -8.34 4.68 5.99
CA GLY A 96 -9.06 3.43 5.79
C GLY A 96 -9.57 3.24 4.36
N PRO A 97 -10.15 2.07 4.05
CA PRO A 97 -10.39 1.63 2.67
C PRO A 97 -11.34 2.54 1.89
N GLN A 98 -12.44 3.01 2.51
CA GLN A 98 -13.46 3.78 1.77
C GLN A 98 -12.99 5.21 1.47
N LYS A 99 -12.50 5.92 2.49
CA LYS A 99 -12.03 7.31 2.33
C LYS A 99 -10.72 7.34 1.55
N GLY A 100 -9.83 6.37 1.79
CA GLY A 100 -8.59 6.22 1.05
C GLY A 100 -8.84 6.02 -0.44
N LEU A 101 -9.70 5.08 -0.83
CA LEU A 101 -10.05 4.89 -2.25
C LEU A 101 -10.68 6.13 -2.87
N LYS A 102 -11.57 6.83 -2.14
CA LYS A 102 -12.15 8.08 -2.64
C LYS A 102 -11.09 9.16 -2.88
N LEU A 103 -10.11 9.28 -1.99
CA LEU A 103 -9.02 10.24 -2.13
C LEU A 103 -8.14 9.88 -3.33
N VAL A 104 -7.61 8.66 -3.40
CA VAL A 104 -6.67 8.28 -4.47
C VAL A 104 -7.32 8.39 -5.85
N ASN A 105 -8.60 8.00 -6.00
CA ASN A 105 -9.32 8.12 -7.27
C ASN A 105 -9.58 9.57 -7.70
N SER A 106 -9.37 10.56 -6.83
CA SER A 106 -9.43 11.99 -7.17
C SER A 106 -8.10 12.59 -7.59
N LEU A 107 -6.99 11.84 -7.44
CA LEU A 107 -5.64 12.27 -7.75
C LEU A 107 -5.24 11.70 -9.11
N ALA A 108 -4.76 12.57 -10.01
CA ALA A 108 -4.19 12.12 -11.28
C ALA A 108 -2.78 11.56 -11.06
N GLY A 109 -2.45 10.46 -11.75
CA GLY A 109 -1.10 9.88 -11.71
C GLY A 109 -0.74 9.16 -10.41
N VAL A 110 -1.73 8.86 -9.56
CA VAL A 110 -1.53 8.07 -8.35
C VAL A 110 -2.45 6.85 -8.38
N SER A 111 -1.87 5.68 -8.15
CA SER A 111 -2.61 4.43 -8.00
C SER A 111 -2.38 3.86 -6.61
N ALA A 112 -3.34 3.11 -6.09
CA ALA A 112 -3.18 2.45 -4.80
C ALA A 112 -3.82 1.06 -4.74
N ILE A 113 -3.19 0.21 -3.96
CA ILE A 113 -3.62 -1.15 -3.64
C ILE A 113 -3.72 -1.24 -2.12
N LEU A 114 -4.90 -1.59 -1.63
CA LEU A 114 -5.20 -1.67 -0.21
C LEU A 114 -5.57 -3.11 0.12
N ILE A 115 -5.00 -3.65 1.20
CA ILE A 115 -5.41 -4.94 1.76
C ILE A 115 -6.09 -4.65 3.09
N ASP A 116 -7.40 -4.89 3.15
CA ASP A 116 -8.16 -4.63 4.36
C ASP A 116 -7.95 -5.71 5.43
N ARG A 117 -8.40 -5.45 6.66
CA ARG A 117 -8.25 -6.39 7.79
C ARG A 117 -8.81 -7.80 7.56
N THR A 118 -9.66 -7.99 6.55
CA THR A 118 -10.21 -9.31 6.17
C THR A 118 -9.35 -10.04 5.14
N GLY A 119 -8.25 -9.43 4.70
CA GLY A 119 -7.41 -9.91 3.61
C GLY A 119 -7.96 -9.56 2.22
N LYS A 120 -9.07 -8.81 2.15
CA LYS A 120 -9.63 -8.42 0.85
C LYS A 120 -8.79 -7.33 0.22
N VAL A 121 -8.36 -7.59 -1.01
CA VAL A 121 -7.65 -6.64 -1.84
C VAL A 121 -8.62 -5.66 -2.49
N ARG A 122 -8.22 -4.39 -2.56
CA ARG A 122 -8.96 -3.30 -3.19
C ARG A 122 -8.00 -2.45 -4.00
N TYR A 123 -8.50 -1.93 -5.11
CA TYR A 123 -7.72 -1.19 -6.10
C TYR A 123 -8.32 0.19 -6.33
N SER A 124 -7.47 1.16 -6.64
CA SER A 124 -7.90 2.41 -7.29
C SER A 124 -8.51 2.10 -8.67
N THR A 125 -9.36 2.98 -9.19
CA THR A 125 -10.17 2.71 -10.39
C THR A 125 -9.38 2.58 -11.68
N ASP A 126 -8.16 3.08 -11.70
CA ASP A 126 -7.21 2.99 -12.81
C ASP A 126 -6.48 1.63 -12.86
N LEU A 127 -6.54 0.85 -11.78
CA LEU A 127 -6.00 -0.50 -11.71
C LEU A 127 -7.12 -1.53 -11.90
N VAL A 128 -6.84 -2.56 -12.72
CA VAL A 128 -7.76 -3.69 -12.92
C VAL A 128 -7.20 -4.89 -12.18
N ASP A 129 -8.08 -5.65 -11.51
CA ASP A 129 -7.72 -6.91 -10.89
C ASP A 129 -7.22 -7.90 -11.95
N PRO A 130 -5.97 -8.40 -11.87
CA PRO A 130 -5.40 -9.29 -12.88
C PRO A 130 -6.12 -10.65 -12.95
N THR A 131 -6.97 -10.99 -11.98
CA THR A 131 -7.75 -12.24 -11.96
C THR A 131 -9.10 -12.14 -12.68
N MET A 132 -9.50 -10.96 -13.19
CA MET A 132 -10.75 -10.78 -13.95
C MET A 132 -10.63 -11.09 -15.46
N HIS A 133 -9.83 -12.10 -15.82
CA HIS A 133 -9.74 -12.65 -17.19
C HIS A 133 -10.21 -14.10 -17.24
#